data_AF-A0A436CXA4-F1
#
_entry.id   AF-A0A436CXA4-F1
#
_cell.length_a   1.000
_cell.length_b   1.000
_cell.length_c   1.000
_cell.angle_alpha   90.00
_cell.angle_beta   90.00
_cell.angle_gamma   90.00
#
_symmetry.space_group_name_H-M   'P 1'
#
loop_
_entity.id
_entity.type
_entity.pdbx_description
1 polymer ?
#
loop_
_entity_poly.entity_id
_entity_poly.type
_entity_poly.pdbx_seq_one_letter_code
_entity_poly.pdbx_strand_id
1 'polypeptide(L)'
;MAIPASRRRAGSEYDIIPFGTEALHVLRAERGFVVVGQDTDGTVTPMDLGMGWIVSKKKSDFIGKRGFSAPEVAREGRKQFVGLLTEKPNYVIPFGSHLVENATQKPPLKTVGWVCSTYWSETLGRSIALALVENGRARIGQTSTVRNINGDVEKVTLTQPCFFDPKGERANA
;
A
#
# COMPACT_ATOMS: atom_id res chain seq x y z
N MET A 1 25.02 10.30 2.35
CA MET A 1 25.86 9.35 3.10
C MET A 1 26.42 8.35 2.09
N ALA A 2 27.71 8.35 1.80
CA ALA A 2 28.30 7.46 0.79
C ALA A 2 28.58 6.06 1.39
N ILE A 3 28.28 4.99 0.63
CA ILE A 3 28.63 3.63 1.05
C ILE A 3 30.14 3.54 1.30
N PRO A 4 30.60 2.96 2.43
CA PRO A 4 32.02 2.77 2.70
C PRO A 4 32.73 2.08 1.54
N ALA A 5 33.91 2.57 1.17
CA ALA A 5 34.68 2.05 0.03
C ALA A 5 35.01 0.55 0.15
N SER A 6 35.11 0.03 1.38
CA SER A 6 35.28 -1.40 1.66
C SER A 6 34.12 -2.26 1.14
N ARG A 7 32.87 -1.81 1.30
CA ARG A 7 31.68 -2.54 0.85
C ARG A 7 31.53 -2.51 -0.66
N ARG A 8 31.85 -1.38 -1.30
CA ARG A 8 31.82 -1.27 -2.77
C ARG A 8 32.83 -2.21 -3.43
N ARG A 9 34.03 -2.33 -2.86
CA ARG A 9 35.05 -3.28 -3.36
C ARG A 9 34.62 -4.73 -3.19
N ALA A 10 34.04 -5.08 -2.04
CA ALA A 10 33.59 -6.46 -1.81
C ALA A 10 32.44 -6.88 -2.74
N GLY A 11 31.59 -5.94 -3.16
CA GLY A 11 30.45 -6.21 -4.04
C GLY A 11 30.69 -5.97 -5.53
N SER A 12 31.90 -5.58 -5.95
CA SER A 12 32.13 -5.17 -7.36
C SER A 12 31.94 -6.32 -8.35
N GLU A 13 32.22 -7.56 -7.94
CA GLU A 13 31.98 -8.75 -8.78
C GLU A 13 30.50 -9.06 -8.99
N TYR A 14 29.61 -8.51 -8.16
CA TYR A 14 28.15 -8.71 -8.21
C TYR A 14 27.39 -7.49 -8.72
N ASP A 15 28.07 -6.52 -9.33
CA ASP A 15 27.49 -5.25 -9.76
C ASP A 15 26.69 -4.53 -8.64
N ILE A 16 27.34 -4.37 -7.48
CA ILE A 16 26.68 -3.74 -6.32
C ILE A 16 26.26 -2.30 -6.62
N ILE A 17 24.94 -2.06 -6.59
CA ILE A 17 24.35 -0.73 -6.84
C ILE A 17 23.91 -0.08 -5.52
N PRO A 18 24.42 1.12 -5.17
CA PRO A 18 23.86 1.91 -4.09
C PRO A 18 22.46 2.40 -4.45
N PHE A 19 21.50 2.26 -3.54
CA PHE A 19 20.15 2.79 -3.74
C PHE A 19 19.72 3.65 -2.54
N GLY A 20 18.79 4.57 -2.80
CA GLY A 20 18.27 5.52 -1.82
C GLY A 20 16.89 5.15 -1.29
N THR A 21 16.24 6.11 -0.62
CA THR A 21 14.89 5.94 -0.05
C THR A 21 13.83 5.66 -1.09
N GLU A 22 13.89 6.29 -2.27
CA GLU A 22 12.87 6.08 -3.32
C GLU A 22 12.89 4.65 -3.86
N ALA A 23 14.08 4.12 -4.15
CA ALA A 23 14.21 2.72 -4.53
C ALA A 23 13.74 1.78 -3.42
N LEU A 24 14.05 2.08 -2.15
CA LEU A 24 13.52 1.34 -1.00
C LEU A 24 11.98 1.38 -0.96
N HIS A 25 11.38 2.54 -1.23
CA HIS A 25 9.94 2.73 -1.25
C HIS A 25 9.26 1.94 -2.38
N VAL A 26 9.89 1.80 -3.55
CA VAL A 26 9.39 0.91 -4.61
C VAL A 26 9.47 -0.55 -4.15
N LEU A 27 10.64 -1.02 -3.73
CA LEU A 27 10.86 -2.43 -3.35
C LEU A 27 9.93 -2.89 -2.23
N ARG A 28 9.73 -2.06 -1.20
CA ARG A 28 8.81 -2.39 -0.10
C ARG A 28 7.35 -2.38 -0.57
N ALA A 29 6.98 -1.49 -1.49
CA ALA A 29 5.62 -1.38 -1.99
C ALA A 29 5.27 -2.57 -2.89
N GLU A 30 6.22 -3.05 -3.68
CA GLU A 30 6.09 -4.31 -4.45
C GLU A 30 5.72 -5.49 -3.54
N ARG A 31 6.29 -5.54 -2.33
CA ARG A 31 5.98 -6.57 -1.31
C ARG A 31 4.75 -6.26 -0.45
N GLY A 32 4.14 -5.08 -0.61
CA GLY A 32 3.02 -4.63 0.23
C GLY A 32 3.39 -4.29 1.67
N PHE A 33 4.64 -3.94 1.93
CA PHE A 33 5.06 -3.49 3.26
C PHE A 33 4.65 -2.05 3.52
N VAL A 34 4.30 -1.78 4.78
CA VAL A 34 3.77 -0.49 5.23
C VAL A 34 4.90 0.44 5.68
N VAL A 35 4.75 1.73 5.39
CA VAL A 35 5.57 2.82 5.95
C VAL A 35 4.72 3.61 6.92
N VAL A 36 5.11 3.62 8.19
CA VAL A 36 4.43 4.41 9.21
C VAL A 36 4.53 5.90 8.88
N GLY A 37 3.40 6.59 8.94
CA GLY A 37 3.26 8.01 8.56
C GLY A 37 2.89 8.23 7.10
N GLN A 38 3.06 7.24 6.23
CA GLN A 38 2.63 7.30 4.83
C GLN A 38 1.39 6.42 4.58
N ASP A 39 1.47 5.14 4.95
CA ASP A 39 0.35 4.19 4.86
C ASP A 39 -0.49 4.16 6.14
N THR A 40 -0.12 4.98 7.14
CA THR A 40 -0.84 5.12 8.41
C THR A 40 -0.93 6.60 8.79
N ASP A 41 -2.09 7.04 9.26
CA ASP A 41 -2.37 8.44 9.64
C ASP A 41 -2.77 8.60 11.12
N GLY A 42 -2.50 7.58 11.95
CA GLY A 42 -2.93 7.53 13.36
C GLY A 42 -4.33 6.96 13.58
N THR A 43 -5.14 6.80 12.53
CA THR A 43 -6.47 6.17 12.62
C THR A 43 -6.46 4.68 12.24
N VAL A 44 -5.34 4.22 11.67
CA VAL A 44 -5.16 2.89 11.09
C VAL A 44 -4.67 1.91 12.15
N THR A 45 -5.34 0.75 12.23
CA THR A 45 -4.96 -0.34 13.12
C THR A 45 -4.22 -1.46 12.38
N PRO A 46 -3.52 -2.37 13.09
CA PRO A 46 -2.94 -3.55 12.45
C PRO A 46 -3.96 -4.41 11.67
N MET A 47 -5.22 -4.45 12.11
CA MET A 47 -6.27 -5.17 11.40
C MET A 47 -6.65 -4.49 10.09
N ASP A 48 -6.64 -3.15 10.05
CA ASP A 48 -6.87 -2.39 8.82
C ASP A 48 -5.76 -2.68 7.81
N LEU A 49 -4.51 -2.80 8.26
CA LEU A 49 -3.35 -3.15 7.43
C LEU A 49 -3.30 -4.63 6.99
N GLY A 50 -4.22 -5.47 7.44
CA GLY A 50 -4.15 -6.92 7.18
C GLY A 50 -3.06 -7.63 8.00
N MET A 51 -2.48 -6.93 8.98
CA MET A 51 -1.42 -7.42 9.85
C MET A 51 -1.98 -7.95 11.18
N GLY A 52 -3.22 -8.44 11.21
CA GLY A 52 -3.83 -8.98 12.44
C GLY A 52 -3.00 -10.12 13.08
N TRP A 53 -2.15 -10.79 12.30
CA TRP A 53 -1.22 -11.81 12.75
C TRP A 53 -0.12 -11.29 13.70
N ILE A 54 0.22 -9.99 13.64
CA ILE A 54 1.23 -9.37 14.54
C ILE A 54 0.66 -9.13 15.94
N VAL A 55 -0.67 -9.10 16.07
CA VAL A 55 -1.36 -8.78 17.32
C VAL A 55 -1.45 -10.05 18.18
N SER A 56 -0.81 -10.04 19.35
CA SER A 56 -0.81 -11.19 20.24
C SER A 56 -2.21 -11.48 20.80
N LYS A 57 -2.69 -12.70 20.54
CA LYS A 57 -3.91 -13.24 21.17
C LYS A 57 -3.63 -13.93 22.52
N LYS A 58 -2.36 -14.28 22.77
CA LYS A 58 -1.94 -15.06 23.95
C LYS A 58 -1.68 -14.20 25.18
N LYS A 59 -1.08 -13.01 24.99
CA LYS A 59 -0.79 -12.09 26.11
C LYS A 59 -2.11 -11.55 26.64
N SER A 60 -2.28 -11.54 27.96
CA SER A 60 -3.48 -11.00 28.61
C SER A 60 -3.67 -9.52 28.30
N ASP A 61 -2.60 -8.72 28.31
CA ASP A 61 -2.63 -7.29 28.03
C ASP A 61 -1.36 -6.75 27.32
N PHE A 62 -1.50 -5.61 26.65
CA PHE A 62 -0.42 -4.76 26.10
C PHE A 62 -0.98 -3.36 25.76
N ILE A 63 -0.10 -2.36 25.63
CA ILE A 63 -0.48 -0.99 25.31
C ILE A 63 -1.30 -0.96 24.00
N GLY A 64 -2.54 -0.45 24.09
CA GLY A 64 -3.47 -0.34 22.97
C GLY A 64 -4.45 -1.51 22.80
N LYS A 65 -4.25 -2.66 23.47
CA LYS A 65 -5.10 -3.86 23.30
C LYS A 65 -6.58 -3.57 23.56
N ARG A 66 -6.88 -2.84 24.64
CA ARG A 66 -8.25 -2.45 25.00
C ARG A 66 -8.94 -1.62 23.91
N GLY A 67 -8.18 -0.84 23.13
CA GLY A 67 -8.69 0.01 22.06
C GLY A 67 -9.32 -0.78 20.91
N PHE A 68 -8.93 -2.04 20.71
CA PHE A 68 -9.51 -2.87 19.65
C PHE A 68 -10.99 -3.22 19.86
N SER A 69 -11.48 -3.16 21.11
CA SER A 69 -12.88 -3.38 21.43
C SER A 69 -13.72 -2.09 21.37
N ALA A 70 -13.11 -0.94 21.07
CA ALA A 70 -13.85 0.31 20.92
C ALA A 70 -14.81 0.21 19.72
N PRO A 71 -16.05 0.71 19.80
CA PRO A 71 -17.04 0.58 18.73
C PRO A 71 -16.53 1.04 17.35
N GLU A 72 -15.79 2.14 17.29
CA GLU A 72 -15.23 2.66 16.04
C GLU A 72 -14.14 1.77 15.43
N VAL A 73 -13.40 1.02 16.25
CA VAL A 73 -12.36 0.09 15.78
C VAL A 73 -12.98 -1.25 15.39
N ALA A 74 -14.04 -1.67 16.09
CA ALA A 74 -14.75 -2.91 15.83
C ALA A 74 -15.79 -2.81 14.70
N ARG A 75 -16.10 -1.61 14.21
CA ARG A 75 -17.13 -1.43 13.17
C ARG A 75 -16.75 -2.10 11.85
N GLU A 76 -17.77 -2.47 11.11
CA GLU A 76 -17.64 -2.85 9.71
C GLU A 76 -17.41 -1.61 8.82
N GLY A 77 -16.97 -1.81 7.58
CA GLY A 77 -16.76 -0.68 6.67
C GLY A 77 -15.49 0.12 6.94
N ARG A 78 -14.58 -0.38 7.77
CA ARG A 78 -13.28 0.29 7.99
C ARG A 78 -12.46 0.30 6.71
N LYS A 79 -11.57 1.28 6.61
CA LYS A 79 -10.62 1.36 5.50
C LYS A 79 -9.54 0.31 5.69
N GLN A 80 -9.29 -0.46 4.66
CA GLN A 80 -8.40 -1.61 4.69
C GLN A 80 -7.33 -1.45 3.63
N PHE A 81 -6.12 -1.85 3.99
CA PHE A 81 -4.96 -1.75 3.13
C PHE A 81 -5.03 -2.76 1.99
N VAL A 82 -4.96 -2.26 0.76
CA VAL A 82 -5.08 -3.04 -0.48
C VAL A 82 -4.10 -2.52 -1.54
N GLY A 83 -3.83 -3.36 -2.53
CA GLY A 83 -3.17 -2.96 -3.75
C GLY A 83 -4.16 -2.41 -4.78
N LEU A 84 -3.68 -1.56 -5.67
CA LEU A 84 -4.40 -1.01 -6.81
C LEU A 84 -3.56 -1.19 -8.07
N LEU A 85 -4.23 -1.61 -9.13
CA LEU A 85 -3.65 -1.76 -10.46
C LEU A 85 -4.48 -0.95 -11.46
N THR A 86 -3.83 -0.02 -12.16
CA THR A 86 -4.46 0.77 -13.22
C THR A 86 -4.77 -0.08 -14.44
N GLU A 87 -5.81 0.29 -15.19
CA GLU A 87 -6.07 -0.30 -16.51
C GLU A 87 -4.96 0.04 -17.50
N LYS A 88 -4.41 1.27 -17.42
CA LYS A 88 -3.24 1.70 -18.17
C LYS A 88 -1.96 1.39 -17.37
N PRO A 89 -1.17 0.36 -17.74
CA PRO A 89 -0.02 -0.06 -16.94
C PRO A 89 1.04 1.03 -16.76
N ASN A 90 1.10 2.01 -17.65
CA ASN A 90 2.09 3.10 -17.63
C ASN A 90 1.60 4.36 -16.89
N TYR A 91 0.38 4.35 -16.36
CA TYR A 91 -0.18 5.50 -15.64
C TYR A 91 0.12 5.39 -14.15
N VAL A 92 1.06 6.20 -13.65
CA VAL A 92 1.32 6.32 -12.22
C VAL A 92 0.27 7.25 -11.60
N ILE A 93 -0.55 6.69 -10.72
CA ILE A 93 -1.58 7.45 -10.01
C ILE A 93 -0.89 8.51 -9.14
N PRO A 94 -1.33 9.79 -9.14
CA PRO A 94 -0.79 10.79 -8.23
C PRO A 94 -1.02 10.41 -6.77
N PHE A 95 0.00 10.61 -5.93
CA PHE A 95 -0.08 10.38 -4.49
C PHE A 95 -1.24 11.17 -3.86
N GLY A 96 -1.95 10.57 -2.91
CA GLY A 96 -3.09 11.21 -2.24
C GLY A 96 -4.37 11.28 -3.08
N SER A 97 -4.39 10.70 -4.29
CA SER A 97 -5.61 10.61 -5.08
C SER A 97 -6.70 9.82 -4.34
N HIS A 98 -7.95 10.21 -4.53
CA HIS A 98 -9.09 9.65 -3.80
C HIS A 98 -9.81 8.60 -4.61
N LEU A 99 -10.22 7.51 -3.95
CA LEU A 99 -11.16 6.57 -4.54
C LEU A 99 -12.58 7.12 -4.33
N VAL A 100 -13.36 7.19 -5.40
CA VAL A 100 -14.71 7.77 -5.36
C VAL A 100 -15.76 6.74 -5.78
N GLU A 101 -16.91 6.78 -5.12
CA GLU A 101 -18.13 6.14 -5.63
C GLU A 101 -18.71 7.01 -6.75
N ASN A 102 -19.16 6.38 -7.85
CA ASN A 102 -19.86 7.03 -8.96
C ASN A 102 -19.15 8.28 -9.52
N ALA A 103 -18.02 8.09 -10.19
CA ALA A 103 -17.18 9.17 -10.72
C ALA A 103 -17.86 10.12 -11.74
N THR A 104 -19.06 9.80 -12.20
CA THR A 104 -19.87 10.63 -13.12
C THR A 104 -20.77 11.64 -12.40
N GLN A 105 -20.90 11.56 -11.07
CA GLN A 105 -21.73 12.47 -10.29
C GLN A 105 -21.05 13.85 -10.16
N LYS A 106 -21.85 14.94 -10.14
CA LYS A 106 -21.34 16.29 -9.85
C LYS A 106 -20.89 16.38 -8.38
N PRO A 107 -19.80 17.12 -8.07
CA PRO A 107 -19.37 17.33 -6.69
C PRO A 107 -20.50 17.83 -5.78
N PRO A 108 -20.51 17.44 -4.48
CA PRO A 108 -19.49 16.63 -3.79
C PRO A 108 -19.60 15.13 -4.09
N LEU A 109 -18.44 14.50 -4.30
CA LEU A 109 -18.30 13.06 -4.48
C LEU A 109 -17.98 12.39 -3.14
N LYS A 110 -18.63 11.27 -2.85
CA LYS A 110 -18.28 10.45 -1.69
C LYS A 110 -16.96 9.72 -1.96
N THR A 111 -15.97 9.97 -1.09
CA THR A 111 -14.70 9.24 -1.10
C THR A 111 -14.80 7.96 -0.27
N VAL A 112 -14.31 6.85 -0.82
CA VAL A 112 -14.26 5.54 -0.14
C VAL A 112 -12.85 5.11 0.23
N GLY A 113 -11.86 5.96 -0.02
CA GLY A 113 -10.48 5.67 0.29
C GLY A 113 -9.53 6.64 -0.37
N TRP A 114 -8.24 6.43 -0.16
CA TRP A 114 -7.19 7.21 -0.81
C TRP A 114 -5.96 6.37 -1.10
N VAL A 115 -5.17 6.84 -2.06
CA VAL A 115 -3.90 6.25 -2.44
C VAL A 115 -2.81 6.74 -1.49
N CYS A 116 -2.18 5.80 -0.79
CA CYS A 116 -1.13 6.04 0.20
C CYS A 116 0.27 5.95 -0.40
N SER A 117 0.46 5.08 -1.39
CA SER A 117 1.77 4.83 -2.01
C SER A 117 1.58 4.51 -3.47
N THR A 118 2.45 4.99 -4.36
CA THR A 118 2.26 4.86 -5.81
C THR A 118 3.60 4.98 -6.52
N TYR A 119 3.91 4.03 -7.40
CA TYR A 119 5.22 3.92 -8.03
C TYR A 119 5.11 3.28 -9.41
N TRP A 120 6.13 3.51 -10.24
CA TRP A 120 6.48 2.62 -11.33
C TRP A 120 7.36 1.49 -10.80
N SER A 121 7.02 0.24 -11.09
CA SER A 121 7.81 -0.93 -10.76
C SER A 121 8.50 -1.45 -12.02
N GLU A 122 9.83 -1.33 -12.05
CA GLU A 122 10.65 -1.96 -13.11
C GLU A 122 10.55 -3.49 -13.05
N THR A 123 10.46 -4.06 -11.84
CA THR A 123 10.33 -5.51 -11.64
C THR A 123 9.07 -6.09 -12.28
N LEU A 124 7.96 -5.34 -12.22
CA LEU A 124 6.65 -5.77 -12.71
C LEU A 124 6.33 -5.18 -14.11
N GLY A 125 7.16 -4.26 -14.62
CA GLY A 125 6.95 -3.57 -15.88
C GLY A 125 5.66 -2.73 -15.92
N ARG A 126 5.23 -2.21 -14.76
CA ARG A 126 3.97 -1.45 -14.63
C ARG A 126 3.91 -0.57 -13.39
N SER A 127 2.96 0.36 -13.37
CA SER A 127 2.58 1.13 -12.19
C SER A 127 1.84 0.26 -11.17
N ILE A 128 2.17 0.47 -9.90
CA ILE A 128 1.53 -0.13 -8.74
C ILE A 128 1.15 0.95 -7.73
N ALA A 129 0.08 0.74 -6.98
CA ALA A 129 -0.29 1.64 -5.90
C ALA A 129 -0.86 0.88 -4.70
N LEU A 130 -0.66 1.41 -3.50
CA LEU A 130 -1.26 0.93 -2.25
C LEU A 130 -2.25 1.97 -1.76
N ALA A 131 -3.35 1.51 -1.18
CA ALA A 131 -4.44 2.36 -0.76
C ALA A 131 -5.14 1.84 0.50
N LEU A 132 -5.77 2.75 1.22
CA LEU A 132 -6.72 2.45 2.28
C LEU A 132 -8.13 2.62 1.72
N VAL A 133 -8.88 1.52 1.63
CA VAL A 133 -10.20 1.50 0.98
C VAL A 133 -11.24 0.88 1.89
N GLU A 134 -12.41 1.51 2.02
CA GLU A 134 -13.55 0.99 2.79
C GLU A 134 -13.93 -0.41 2.30
N ASN A 135 -13.90 -1.37 3.23
CA ASN A 135 -14.08 -2.81 2.95
C ASN A 135 -13.19 -3.34 1.82
N GLY A 136 -11.99 -2.78 1.63
CA GLY A 136 -11.13 -3.05 0.49
C GLY A 136 -10.84 -4.53 0.26
N ARG A 137 -10.65 -5.33 1.31
CA ARG A 137 -10.34 -6.76 1.19
C ARG A 137 -11.51 -7.59 0.64
N ALA A 138 -12.75 -7.17 0.89
CA ALA A 138 -13.93 -7.83 0.30
C ALA A 138 -14.13 -7.44 -1.17
N ARG A 139 -13.41 -6.43 -1.65
CA ARG A 139 -13.55 -5.84 -3.00
C ARG A 139 -12.39 -6.21 -3.93
N ILE A 140 -11.54 -7.15 -3.53
CA ILE A 140 -10.43 -7.64 -4.35
C ILE A 140 -10.97 -8.23 -5.65
N GLY A 141 -10.36 -7.87 -6.77
CA GLY A 141 -10.80 -8.21 -8.12
C GLY A 141 -11.87 -7.29 -8.69
N GLN A 142 -12.45 -6.39 -7.88
CA GLN A 142 -13.43 -5.42 -8.37
C GLN A 142 -12.74 -4.16 -8.90
N THR A 143 -13.39 -3.53 -9.87
CA THR A 143 -12.99 -2.21 -10.38
C THR A 143 -13.50 -1.11 -9.46
N SER A 144 -12.68 -0.08 -9.28
CA SER A 144 -13.04 1.18 -8.64
C SER A 144 -12.48 2.34 -9.47
N THR A 145 -12.88 3.55 -9.12
CA THR A 145 -12.41 4.75 -9.79
C THR A 145 -11.60 5.61 -8.84
N VAL A 146 -10.44 6.08 -9.31
CA VAL A 146 -9.61 7.06 -8.64
C VAL A 146 -9.78 8.40 -9.34
N ARG A 147 -9.93 9.46 -8.54
CA ARG A 147 -9.95 10.84 -9.01
C ARG A 147 -8.78 11.60 -8.40
N ASN A 148 -7.98 12.24 -9.26
CA ASN A 148 -6.86 13.06 -8.82
C ASN A 148 -7.28 14.52 -8.58
N ILE A 149 -6.36 15.33 -8.04
CA ILE A 149 -6.60 16.75 -7.75
C ILE A 149 -6.84 17.59 -9.01
N ASN A 150 -6.28 17.18 -10.15
CA ASN A 150 -6.46 17.84 -11.44
C ASN A 150 -7.82 17.53 -12.09
N GLY A 151 -8.58 16.59 -11.51
CA GLY A 151 -9.89 16.18 -12.00
C GLY A 151 -9.84 14.99 -12.96
N ASP A 152 -8.66 14.44 -13.28
CA ASP A 152 -8.55 13.22 -14.06
C ASP A 152 -9.13 12.04 -13.29
N VAL A 153 -9.69 11.12 -14.05
CA VAL A 153 -10.40 9.95 -13.56
C VAL A 153 -9.76 8.72 -14.19
N GLU A 154 -9.29 7.80 -13.37
CA GLU A 154 -8.68 6.55 -13.81
C GLU A 154 -9.36 5.35 -13.15
N LYS A 155 -9.59 4.30 -13.93
CA LYS A 155 -10.11 3.03 -13.43
C LYS A 155 -8.97 2.18 -12.88
N VAL A 156 -9.22 1.59 -11.73
CA VAL A 156 -8.27 0.72 -11.03
C VAL A 156 -8.96 -0.58 -10.61
N THR A 157 -8.20 -1.67 -10.59
CA THR A 157 -8.62 -2.94 -10.01
C THR A 157 -8.00 -3.09 -8.63
N LEU A 158 -8.83 -3.42 -7.64
CA LEU A 158 -8.36 -3.71 -6.28
C LEU A 158 -7.69 -5.09 -6.24
N THR A 159 -6.56 -5.18 -5.58
CA THR A 159 -5.74 -6.40 -5.48
C THR A 159 -5.18 -6.58 -4.08
N GLN A 160 -4.59 -7.74 -3.81
CA GLN A 160 -3.80 -7.93 -2.60
C GLN A 160 -2.64 -6.93 -2.62
N PRO A 161 -2.21 -6.40 -1.46
CA PRO A 161 -1.16 -5.38 -1.41
C PRO A 161 0.23 -5.90 -1.83
N CYS A 162 0.44 -7.22 -1.87
CA CYS A 162 1.68 -7.83 -2.34
C CYS A 162 1.58 -8.14 -3.83
N PHE A 163 2.36 -7.42 -4.64
CA PHE A 163 2.41 -7.55 -6.09
C PHE A 163 3.50 -8.49 -6.57
N PHE A 164 4.58 -8.60 -5.79
CA PHE A 164 5.78 -9.35 -6.15
C PHE A 164 6.09 -10.43 -5.12
N ASP A 165 6.34 -11.64 -5.62
CA ASP A 165 6.70 -12.81 -4.79
C ASP A 165 5.80 -13.01 -3.56
N PRO A 166 4.47 -13.18 -3.74
CA PRO A 166 3.53 -13.35 -2.63
C PRO A 166 3.79 -14.65 -1.84
N LYS A 167 4.47 -15.63 -2.44
CA LYS A 167 4.83 -16.90 -1.79
C LYS A 167 6.15 -16.81 -1.01
N GLY A 168 6.96 -15.77 -1.22
CA GLY A 168 8.23 -15.61 -0.53
C GLY A 168 9.33 -16.55 -1.01
N GLU A 169 9.26 -17.02 -2.26
CA GLU A 169 10.22 -17.97 -2.84
C GLU A 169 11.64 -17.39 -2.90
N ARG A 170 11.78 -16.06 -2.91
CA ARG A 170 13.07 -15.36 -2.97
C ARG A 170 13.58 -14.88 -1.60
N ALA A 171 12.96 -15.30 -0.50
CA ALA A 171 13.32 -14.81 0.84
C ALA A 171 14.72 -15.26 1.31
N ASN A 172 15.21 -16.40 0.82
CA ASN A 172 16.49 -17.01 1.19
C ASN A 172 17.42 -17.26 -0.01
N ALA A 173 17.16 -16.57 -1.13
CA ALA A 173 17.95 -16.70 -2.35
C ALA A 173 19.32 -16.03 -2.23
#